data_AF-A0A2V4DA11-F1
#
_entry.id   AF-A0A2V4DA11-F1
#
_cell.length_a   1.000
_cell.length_b   1.000
_cell.length_c   1.000
_cell.angle_alpha   90.00
_cell.angle_beta   90.00
_cell.angle_gamma   90.00
#
_symmetry.space_group_name_H-M   'P 1'
#
loop_
_entity.id
_entity.type
_entity.pdbx_description
1 polymer ?
#
loop_
_entity_poly.entity_id
_entity_poly.type
_entity_poly.pdbx_seq_one_letter_code
_entity_poly.pdbx_strand_id
1 'polypeptide(L)' 'MKEHNDELDCSGMNCPLPILKTKMKIDTMDNGDVLRVIATDPGACNDMPAWTSRVGHELVESCEEGDKFVFYIRKGE' A
#
# COMPACT_ATOMS: atom_id res chain seq x y z
N MET A 1 -8.21 -8.26 -14.70
CA MET A 1 -8.34 -6.95 -14.06
C MET A 1 -7.94 -7.17 -12.61
N LYS A 2 -6.89 -6.52 -12.10
CA LYS A 2 -6.52 -6.67 -10.68
C LYS A 2 -7.52 -5.84 -9.87
N GLU A 3 -8.45 -6.53 -9.22
CA GLU A 3 -9.54 -5.90 -8.45
C GLU A 3 -8.95 -5.16 -7.25
N HIS A 4 -9.15 -3.84 -7.21
CA HIS A 4 -8.84 -2.97 -6.09
C HIS A 4 -10.01 -2.01 -5.93
N ASN A 5 -10.38 -1.71 -4.69
CA ASN A 5 -11.46 -0.79 -4.37
C ASN A 5 -11.01 0.65 -4.52
N ASP A 6 -9.75 0.92 -4.17
CA ASP A 6 -9.21 2.25 -4.13
C ASP A 6 -7.73 2.26 -4.55
N GLU A 7 -7.26 3.40 -5.06
CA GLU A 7 -5.87 3.59 -5.48
C GLU A 7 -5.28 4.82 -4.80
N LEU A 8 -4.02 4.71 -4.39
CA LEU A 8 -3.23 5.76 -3.78
C LEU A 8 -1.88 5.88 -4.48
N ASP A 9 -1.70 6.98 -5.20
CA ASP A 9 -0.40 7.34 -5.76
C ASP A 9 0.45 8.08 -4.71
N CYS A 10 1.53 7.42 -4.30
CA CYS A 10 2.60 7.91 -3.45
C CYS A 10 3.92 8.02 -4.24
N SER A 11 3.84 8.10 -5.58
CA SER A 11 5.02 8.26 -6.43
C SER A 11 5.69 9.61 -6.15
N GLY A 12 7.03 9.62 -6.03
CA GLY A 12 7.79 10.82 -5.68
C GLY A 12 7.70 11.27 -4.21
N MET A 13 7.05 10.51 -3.33
CA MET A 13 7.08 10.78 -1.88
C MET A 13 8.17 9.95 -1.19
N ASN A 14 9.10 10.63 -0.53
CA ASN A 14 10.11 9.98 0.31
C ASN A 14 9.49 9.52 1.63
N CYS A 15 10.05 8.44 2.19
CA CYS A 15 9.71 7.95 3.51
C CYS A 15 9.78 9.08 4.56
N PRO A 16 8.79 9.22 5.46
CA PRO A 16 7.73 8.24 5.81
C PRO A 16 6.33 8.52 5.24
N LEU A 17 6.20 9.45 4.28
CA LEU A 17 4.89 9.90 3.78
C LEU A 17 4.02 8.81 3.11
N PRO A 18 4.58 7.85 2.34
CA PRO A 18 3.79 6.81 1.67
C PRO A 18 2.98 5.96 2.65
N ILE A 19 3.61 5.57 3.75
CA ILE A 19 3.01 4.75 4.81
C ILE A 19 1.87 5.53 5.49
N LEU A 20 2.11 6.81 5.80
CA LEU A 20 1.12 7.64 6.48
C LEU A 20 -0.13 7.84 5.62
N LYS A 21 0.04 8.16 4.33
CA LYS A 21 -1.11 8.30 3.42
C LYS A 21 -1.85 6.98 3.23
N THR A 22 -1.11 5.88 3.10
CA THR A 22 -1.69 4.54 2.99
C THR A 22 -2.54 4.22 4.22
N LYS A 23 -2.02 4.52 5.42
CA LYS A 23 -2.76 4.40 6.67
C LYS A 23 -4.04 5.24 6.65
N MET A 24 -3.95 6.52 6.30
CA MET A 24 -5.12 7.40 6.27
C MET A 24 -6.19 6.92 5.28
N LYS A 25 -5.76 6.39 4.13
CA LYS A 25 -6.67 5.90 3.10
C LYS A 25 -7.31 4.58 3.51
N ILE A 26 -6.55 3.61 4.02
CA ILE A 26 -7.09 2.32 4.47
C ILE A 26 -8.00 2.48 5.69
N ASP A 27 -7.75 3.47 6.55
CA ASP A 27 -8.62 3.79 7.68
C ASP A 27 -10.04 4.18 7.22
N THR A 28 -10.14 4.87 6.08
CA THR A 28 -11.42 5.27 5.46
C THR A 28 -12.13 4.17 4.67
N MET A 29 -11.50 3.01 4.45
CA MET A 29 -12.05 1.90 3.66
C MET A 29 -12.79 0.89 4.55
N ASP A 30 -13.59 0.01 3.95
CA ASP A 30 -14.30 -1.03 4.69
C ASP A 30 -13.42 -2.29 4.87
N ASN A 31 -13.72 -3.07 5.91
CA ASN A 31 -12.98 -4.30 6.20
C ASN A 31 -13.10 -5.26 5.01
N GLY A 32 -11.97 -5.77 4.54
CA GLY A 32 -11.89 -6.63 3.36
C GLY A 32 -11.66 -5.90 2.03
N ASP A 33 -11.73 -4.57 1.99
CA ASP A 33 -11.38 -3.78 0.80
C ASP A 33 -9.88 -3.83 0.49
N VAL A 34 -9.54 -3.69 -0.79
CA VAL A 34 -8.17 -3.71 -1.29
C VAL A 34 -7.74 -2.33 -1.78
N LEU A 35 -6.70 -1.78 -1.16
CA LEU A 35 -6.03 -0.53 -1.54
C LEU A 35 -4.81 -0.81 -2.39
N ARG A 36 -4.77 -0.23 -3.58
CA ARG A 36 -3.59 -0.23 -4.45
C ARG A 36 -2.72 0.98 -4.15
N VAL A 37 -1.47 0.79 -3.75
CA VAL A 37 -0.51 1.86 -3.47
C VAL A 37 0.61 1.85 -4.48
N ILE A 38 0.91 2.99 -5.10
CA ILE A 38 2.01 3.15 -6.04
C ILE A 38 3.10 3.99 -5.37
N ALA A 39 4.31 3.46 -5.23
CA ALA A 39 5.48 4.17 -4.72
C ALA A 39 6.60 4.10 -5.76
N THR A 40 7.58 5.00 -5.71
CA THR A 40 8.81 4.93 -6.53
C THR A 40 10.04 4.68 -5.67
N ASP A 41 9.86 4.58 -4.36
CA ASP A 41 10.93 4.38 -3.41
C ASP A 41 11.20 2.88 -3.21
N PRO A 42 12.45 2.40 -3.37
CA PRO A 42 12.78 0.99 -3.17
C PRO A 42 12.65 0.55 -1.71
N GLY A 43 12.73 1.48 -0.75
CA GLY A 43 12.50 1.21 0.67
C GLY A 43 11.05 0.80 0.95
N ALA A 44 10.09 1.34 0.20
CA ALA A 44 8.67 0.98 0.30
C ALA A 44 8.42 -0.52 0.13
N CYS A 45 9.25 -1.23 -0.63
CA CYS A 45 9.14 -2.69 -0.80
C CYS A 45 9.36 -3.47 0.50
N ASN A 46 10.20 -2.97 1.40
CA ASN A 46 10.40 -3.55 2.73
C ASN A 46 9.49 -2.91 3.79
N ASP A 47 9.26 -1.60 3.70
CA ASP A 47 8.46 -0.87 4.69
C ASP A 47 6.97 -1.23 4.62
N MET A 48 6.40 -1.45 3.43
CA MET A 48 4.99 -1.82 3.27
C MET A 48 4.63 -3.15 3.94
N PRO A 49 5.25 -4.30 3.62
CA PRO A 49 4.93 -5.56 4.29
C PRO A 49 5.19 -5.51 5.80
N ALA A 50 6.24 -4.81 6.22
CA ALA A 50 6.52 -4.62 7.64
C ALA A 50 5.44 -3.80 8.35
N TRP A 51 4.93 -2.77 7.68
CA TRP A 51 3.83 -1.95 8.19
C TRP A 51 2.52 -2.73 8.22
N THR A 52 2.10 -3.36 7.11
CA THR A 52 0.85 -4.14 7.06
C THR A 52 0.81 -5.21 8.14
N SER A 53 1.91 -5.95 8.34
CA SER A 53 2.04 -6.93 9.41
C SER A 53 1.92 -6.33 10.81
N ARG A 54 2.40 -5.09 11.03
CA ARG A 54 2.29 -4.39 12.33
C ARG A 54 0.89 -3.86 12.63
N VAL A 55 0.18 -3.35 11.63
CA VAL A 55 -1.21 -2.85 11.79
C VAL A 55 -2.26 -3.95 11.71
N GLY A 56 -1.90 -5.18 11.34
CA GLY A 56 -2.84 -6.29 11.18
C GLY A 56 -3.57 -6.26 9.83
N HIS A 57 -3.03 -5.54 8.85
CA HIS A 57 -3.51 -5.57 7.47
C HIS A 57 -2.79 -6.66 6.67
N GLU A 58 -3.41 -7.09 5.58
CA GLU A 58 -2.88 -8.15 4.73
C GLU A 58 -2.28 -7.55 3.45
N LEU A 59 -1.01 -7.85 3.16
CA LEU A 59 -0.43 -7.52 1.85
C LEU A 59 -0.83 -8.63 0.88
N VAL A 60 -1.77 -8.33 -0.02
CA VAL A 60 -2.29 -9.28 -1.02
C VAL A 60 -1.25 -9.56 -2.08
N GLU A 61 -0.62 -8.49 -2.59
CA GLU A 61 0.35 -8.61 -3.68
C GLU A 61 1.27 -7.39 -3.71
N SER A 62 2.49 -7.58 -4.21
CA SER A 62 3.41 -6.50 -4.54
C SER A 62 4.02 -6.74 -5.93
N CYS A 63 3.97 -5.75 -6.79
CA CYS A 63 4.58 -5.76 -8.11
C CYS A 63 5.60 -4.64 -8.23
N GLU A 64 6.73 -4.94 -8.86
CA GLU A 64 7.70 -3.93 -9.29
C GLU A 64 7.54 -3.74 -10.80
N GLU A 65 7.16 -2.53 -11.20
CA GLU A 65 6.97 -2.10 -12.59
C GLU A 65 8.00 -1.01 -12.90
N GLY A 66 9.23 -1.45 -13.20
CA GLY A 66 10.34 -0.58 -13.58
C GLY A 66 10.80 0.30 -12.41
N ASP A 67 10.49 1.60 -12.47
CA ASP A 67 10.83 2.59 -11.44
C ASP A 67 9.71 2.77 -10.39
N LYS A 68 8.62 2.00 -10.52
CA LYS A 68 7.44 2.07 -9.66
C LYS A 68 7.18 0.73 -8.97
N PHE A 69 6.88 0.79 -7.69
CA PHE A 69 6.43 -0.30 -6.84
C PHE A 69 4.94 -0.17 -6.59
N VAL A 70 4.18 -1.22 -6.88
CA VAL A 70 2.74 -1.29 -6.70
C VAL A 70 2.43 -2.32 -5.63
N PHE A 71 1.77 -1.90 -4.55
CA PHE A 71 1.37 -2.77 -3.44
C PHE A 71 -0.15 -2.86 -3.38
N TYR A 72 -0.68 -4.05 -3.15
CA TYR A 72 -2.10 -4.31 -2.94
C TYR A 72 -2.28 -4.71 -1.48
N ILE A 73 -2.91 -3.85 -0.71
CA ILE A 73 -3.08 -4.01 0.73
C ILE A 73 -4.56 -4.17 1.01
N ARG A 74 -4.92 -5.29 1.62
CA ARG A 74 -6.27 -5.56 2.09
C ARG A 74 -6.44 -5.11 3.53
N LYS A 75 -7.51 -4.36 3.78
CA LYS A 75 -7.87 -3.97 5.14
C LYS A 75 -8.26 -5.21 5.95
N GLY A 76 -7.45 -5.51 6.95
CA GLY A 76 -7.80 -6.45 8.02
C GLY A 76 -8.80 -5.84 9.00
N GLU A 77 -9.53 -6.69 9.71
CA GLU A 77 -10.55 -6.32 10.70
C GLU A 77 -10.02 -5.57 11.92
#